data_AF-A0A1I0JWQ8-F1
#
_entry.id   AF-A0A1I0JWQ8-F1
#
_cell.length_a   1.000
_cell.length_b   1.000
_cell.length_c   1.000
_cell.angle_alpha   90.00
_cell.angle_beta   90.00
_cell.angle_gamma   90.00
#
_symmetry.space_group_name_H-M   'P 1'
#
loop_
_entity.id
_entity.type
_entity.pdbx_description
1 polymer ?
#
loop_
_entity_poly.entity_id
_entity_poly.type
_entity_poly.pdbx_seq_one_letter_code
_entity_poly.pdbx_strand_id
1 'polypeptide(L)'
;MRRTLAMAGGLVVLLLGASSRAQEPGRAPTAAERFEKLSPEQKEALRAKLREFRALSAEEQKRVRGNLERLRRLSPEERERLRANLKALQRLSPEERQLLRERFGEFQSLSPERKAELRQRMREYLRAHPERREQMRENLRRWRQLSPEQRQELRDRLRERRRR
;
A
#
# COMPACT_ATOMS: atom_id res chain seq x y z
N MET A 1 -11.28 -1.37 22.46
CA MET A 1 -10.60 -0.48 21.48
C MET A 1 -9.67 -1.30 20.60
N ARG A 2 -10.05 -1.60 19.34
CA ARG A 2 -9.21 -2.35 18.40
C ARG A 2 -8.15 -1.40 17.82
N ARG A 3 -6.93 -1.43 18.34
CA ARG A 3 -5.77 -0.72 17.77
C ARG A 3 -5.52 -1.29 16.37
N THR A 4 -6.03 -0.66 15.32
CA THR A 4 -5.70 -1.01 13.94
C THR A 4 -4.23 -0.64 13.71
N LEU A 5 -3.34 -1.60 13.94
CA LEU A 5 -1.91 -1.48 13.74
C LEU A 5 -1.64 -1.11 12.28
N ALA A 6 -1.31 0.17 12.05
CA ALA A 6 -0.65 0.66 10.85
C ALA A 6 0.80 0.13 10.75
N MET A 7 1.00 -1.16 11.02
CA MET A 7 2.30 -1.86 10.98
C MET A 7 2.78 -2.13 9.54
N ALA A 8 2.07 -1.65 8.53
CA ALA A 8 2.48 -1.76 7.13
C ALA A 8 3.26 -0.53 6.63
N GLY A 9 3.21 0.61 7.33
CA GLY A 9 3.86 1.84 6.85
C GLY A 9 5.36 1.90 7.16
N GLY A 10 5.74 1.64 8.42
CA GLY A 10 7.12 1.86 8.89
C GLY A 10 8.13 0.84 8.37
N LEU A 11 7.73 -0.43 8.23
CA LEU A 11 8.63 -1.51 7.80
C LEU A 11 8.85 -1.53 6.27
N VAL A 12 7.94 -0.95 5.49
CA VAL A 12 8.05 -0.93 4.03
C VAL A 12 9.08 0.10 3.54
N VAL A 13 9.29 1.20 4.27
CA VAL A 13 10.33 2.19 3.92
C VAL A 13 11.74 1.61 4.11
N LEU A 14 11.96 0.76 5.12
CA LEU A 14 13.26 0.15 5.40
C LEU A 14 13.62 -1.03 4.47
N LEU A 15 12.65 -1.60 3.73
CA LEU A 15 12.90 -2.72 2.80
C LEU A 15 13.04 -2.29 1.33
N LEU A 16 12.78 -1.01 1.03
CA LEU A 16 12.72 -0.52 -0.34
C LEU A 16 13.84 0.47 -0.71
N GLY A 17 14.71 0.79 0.24
CA GLY A 17 15.89 1.63 0.05
C GLY A 17 17.15 0.79 -0.15
N ALA A 18 17.46 0.49 -1.39
CA ALA A 18 18.83 0.31 -1.86
C ALA A 18 18.84 0.77 -3.32
N SER A 19 19.21 2.03 -3.53
CA SER A 19 19.54 2.54 -4.85
C SER A 19 20.66 1.68 -5.41
N SER A 20 20.38 1.00 -6.51
CA SER A 20 21.34 0.22 -7.27
C SER A 20 22.39 1.17 -7.85
N ARG A 21 23.51 1.36 -7.16
CA ARG A 21 24.75 1.87 -7.75
C ARG A 21 25.73 0.70 -7.76
N ALA A 22 26.29 0.45 -8.94
CA ALA A 22 27.01 -0.76 -9.32
C ALA A 22 28.00 -1.27 -8.25
N GLN A 23 27.86 -2.53 -7.88
CA GLN A 23 28.85 -3.28 -7.11
C GLN A 23 28.80 -4.76 -7.57
N GLU A 24 29.99 -5.34 -7.70
CA GLU A 24 30.41 -6.63 -8.28
C GLU A 24 29.48 -7.86 -8.17
N PRO A 25 29.67 -8.90 -9.02
CA PRO A 25 28.95 -10.17 -8.89
C PRO A 25 29.48 -10.94 -7.67
N GLY A 26 29.03 -10.57 -6.48
CA GLY A 26 29.47 -11.19 -5.23
C GLY A 26 28.44 -10.97 -4.13
N ARG A 27 27.84 -12.08 -3.66
CA ARG A 27 26.96 -12.26 -2.48
C ARG A 27 26.17 -11.02 -2.01
N ALA A 28 24.85 -11.09 -2.09
CA ALA A 28 23.97 -10.11 -1.45
C ALA A 28 24.30 -9.97 0.05
N PRO A 29 24.39 -8.74 0.60
CA PRO A 29 24.78 -8.52 1.98
C PRO A 29 23.85 -9.26 2.94
N THR A 30 24.39 -9.78 4.03
CA THR A 30 23.65 -10.43 5.10
C THR A 30 22.74 -9.42 5.83
N ALA A 31 21.79 -9.93 6.61
CA ALA A 31 20.94 -9.06 7.43
C ALA A 31 21.74 -8.28 8.49
N ALA A 32 22.80 -8.89 9.03
CA ALA A 32 23.69 -8.26 10.00
C ALA A 32 24.46 -7.09 9.35
N GLU A 33 25.05 -7.29 8.18
CA GLU A 33 25.78 -6.23 7.46
C GLU A 33 24.86 -5.06 7.07
N ARG A 34 23.62 -5.35 6.67
CA ARG A 34 22.62 -4.30 6.41
C ARG A 34 22.24 -3.54 7.68
N PHE A 35 22.10 -4.24 8.81
CA PHE A 35 21.81 -3.62 10.09
C PHE A 35 22.94 -2.72 10.54
N GLU A 36 24.19 -3.13 10.37
CA GLU A 36 25.33 -2.32 10.80
C GLU A 36 25.45 -0.98 10.06
N LYS A 37 25.03 -0.94 8.79
CA LYS A 37 24.97 0.27 7.95
C LYS A 37 23.86 1.25 8.34
N LEU A 38 22.96 0.89 9.25
CA LEU A 38 21.90 1.78 9.73
C LEU A 38 22.44 2.84 10.69
N SER A 39 21.90 4.06 10.64
CA SER A 39 22.18 5.09 11.64
C SER A 39 21.72 4.65 13.03
N PRO A 40 22.26 5.24 14.12
CA PRO A 40 21.79 4.96 15.48
C PRO A 40 20.27 5.09 15.64
N GLU A 41 19.68 6.12 15.04
CA GLU A 41 18.23 6.38 15.06
C GLU A 41 17.45 5.29 14.32
N GLN A 42 17.95 4.85 13.16
CA GLN A 42 17.35 3.76 12.39
C GLN A 42 17.46 2.42 13.14
N LYS A 43 18.59 2.14 13.79
CA LYS A 43 18.79 0.95 14.64
C LYS A 43 17.78 0.96 15.79
N GLU A 44 17.59 2.11 16.46
CA GLU A 44 16.63 2.20 17.57
C GLU A 44 15.17 2.09 17.10
N ALA A 45 14.82 2.73 15.98
CA ALA A 45 13.49 2.58 15.38
C ALA A 45 13.18 1.11 15.04
N LEU A 46 14.16 0.36 14.52
CA LEU A 46 14.01 -1.06 14.24
C LEU A 46 13.84 -1.88 15.51
N ARG A 47 14.63 -1.59 16.56
CA ARG A 47 14.48 -2.24 17.88
C ARG A 47 13.11 -1.97 18.48
N ALA A 48 12.60 -0.74 18.42
CA ALA A 48 11.26 -0.40 18.87
C ALA A 48 10.19 -1.22 18.14
N LYS A 49 10.29 -1.32 16.81
CA LYS A 49 9.37 -2.15 16.01
C LYS A 49 9.47 -3.63 16.34
N LEU A 50 10.65 -4.14 16.67
CA LEU A 50 10.83 -5.51 17.13
C LEU A 50 10.17 -5.75 18.50
N ARG A 51 10.28 -4.80 19.43
CA ARG A 51 9.57 -4.85 20.72
C ARG A 51 8.05 -4.89 20.51
N GLU A 52 7.52 -4.01 19.66
CA GLU A 52 6.10 -4.01 19.29
C GLU A 52 5.66 -5.36 18.70
N PHE A 53 6.45 -5.93 17.78
CA PHE A 53 6.15 -7.21 17.16
C PHE A 53 6.14 -8.36 18.18
N ARG A 54 7.11 -8.40 19.10
CA ARG A 54 7.18 -9.42 20.15
C ARG A 54 6.02 -9.35 21.13
N ALA A 55 5.45 -8.16 21.34
CA ALA A 55 4.28 -7.96 22.19
C ALA A 55 2.95 -8.38 21.53
N LEU A 56 2.93 -8.70 20.23
CA LEU A 56 1.74 -9.20 19.54
C LEU A 56 1.41 -10.64 19.96
N SER A 57 0.13 -11.02 19.87
CA SER A 57 -0.28 -12.42 20.03
C SER A 57 0.38 -13.32 18.98
N ALA A 58 0.48 -14.63 19.26
CA ALA A 58 1.10 -15.58 18.33
C ALA A 58 0.44 -15.56 16.93
N GLU A 59 -0.88 -15.42 16.88
CA GLU A 59 -1.62 -15.36 15.62
C GLU A 59 -1.35 -14.05 14.85
N GLU A 60 -1.26 -12.93 15.54
CA GLU A 60 -0.89 -11.66 14.92
C GLU A 60 0.56 -11.67 14.42
N GLN A 61 1.49 -12.26 15.17
CA GLN A 61 2.87 -12.44 14.73
C GLN A 61 2.94 -13.32 13.47
N LYS A 62 2.17 -14.41 13.42
CA LYS A 62 2.06 -15.29 12.25
C LYS A 62 1.53 -14.52 11.04
N ARG A 63 0.48 -13.73 11.21
CA ARG A 63 -0.08 -12.86 10.16
C ARG A 63 0.95 -11.85 9.65
N VAL A 64 1.68 -11.19 10.53
CA VAL A 64 2.74 -10.23 10.14
C VAL A 64 3.87 -10.94 9.38
N ARG A 65 4.34 -12.10 9.87
CA ARG A 65 5.34 -12.92 9.15
C ARG A 65 4.85 -13.30 7.75
N GLY A 66 3.62 -13.78 7.62
CA GLY A 66 3.02 -14.11 6.33
C GLY A 66 2.92 -12.91 5.38
N ASN A 67 2.60 -11.72 5.90
CA ASN A 67 2.60 -10.48 5.09
C ASN A 67 4.00 -10.14 4.57
N LEU A 68 5.03 -10.28 5.42
CA LEU A 68 6.43 -10.02 5.04
C LEU A 68 6.92 -11.00 3.98
N GLU A 69 6.56 -12.28 4.08
CA GLU A 69 6.90 -13.27 3.06
C GLU A 69 6.25 -12.96 1.70
N ARG A 70 4.97 -12.55 1.69
CA ARG A 70 4.32 -12.09 0.46
C ARG A 70 5.00 -10.85 -0.12
N LEU A 71 5.38 -9.89 0.73
CA LEU A 71 6.10 -8.69 0.30
C LEU A 71 7.44 -9.03 -0.36
N ARG A 72 8.19 -9.98 0.19
CA ARG A 72 9.48 -10.44 -0.35
C ARG A 72 9.33 -11.06 -1.74
N ARG A 73 8.21 -11.73 -2.00
CA ARG A 73 7.91 -12.39 -3.28
C ARG A 73 7.36 -11.46 -4.38
N LEU A 74 7.08 -10.20 -4.05
CA LEU A 74 6.60 -9.25 -5.06
C LEU A 74 7.67 -9.01 -6.14
N SER A 75 7.22 -8.97 -7.40
CA SER A 75 8.05 -8.56 -8.55
C SER A 75 8.50 -7.09 -8.43
N PRO A 76 9.53 -6.66 -9.16
CA PRO A 76 9.94 -5.26 -9.21
C PRO A 76 8.78 -4.29 -9.52
N GLU A 77 7.93 -4.64 -10.47
CA GLU A 77 6.78 -3.85 -10.91
C GLU A 77 5.70 -3.79 -9.81
N GLU A 78 5.44 -4.91 -9.13
CA GLU A 78 4.51 -4.94 -8.00
C GLU A 78 5.01 -4.11 -6.82
N ARG A 79 6.32 -4.12 -6.55
CA ARG A 79 6.95 -3.27 -5.53
C ARG A 79 6.83 -1.79 -5.90
N GLU A 80 7.00 -1.43 -7.16
CA GLU A 80 6.81 -0.05 -7.63
C GLU A 80 5.35 0.40 -7.45
N ARG A 81 4.39 -0.44 -7.84
CA ARG A 81 2.96 -0.18 -7.60
C ARG A 81 2.66 0.01 -6.12
N LEU A 82 3.25 -0.82 -5.25
CA LEU A 82 3.10 -0.67 -3.81
C LEU A 82 3.65 0.67 -3.31
N ARG A 83 4.85 1.09 -3.76
CA ARG A 83 5.43 2.41 -3.44
C ARG A 83 4.51 3.54 -3.87
N ALA A 84 3.99 3.48 -5.11
CA ALA A 84 3.09 4.50 -5.65
C ALA A 84 1.80 4.60 -4.83
N ASN A 85 1.22 3.47 -4.42
CA ASN A 85 0.03 3.42 -3.58
C ASN A 85 0.29 3.98 -2.19
N LEU A 86 1.44 3.67 -1.57
CA LEU A 86 1.82 4.25 -0.28
C LEU A 86 2.01 5.76 -0.37
N LYS A 87 2.66 6.27 -1.42
CA LYS A 87 2.80 7.71 -1.66
C LYS A 87 1.43 8.37 -1.85
N ALA A 88 0.50 7.73 -2.53
CA ALA A 88 -0.86 8.23 -2.67
C ALA A 88 -1.60 8.27 -1.32
N LEU A 89 -1.49 7.21 -0.52
CA LEU A 89 -2.09 7.12 0.82
C LEU A 89 -1.55 8.20 1.77
N GLN A 90 -0.24 8.48 1.72
CA GLN A 90 0.40 9.53 2.51
C GLN A 90 -0.08 10.94 2.15
N ARG A 91 -0.67 11.16 0.97
CA ARG A 91 -1.21 12.46 0.57
C ARG A 91 -2.70 12.64 0.89
N LEU A 92 -3.36 11.58 1.35
CA LEU A 92 -4.73 11.69 1.86
C LEU A 92 -4.74 12.45 3.19
N SER A 93 -5.76 13.28 3.39
CA SER A 93 -6.03 13.95 4.67
C SER A 93 -6.38 12.93 5.75
N PRO A 94 -6.30 13.29 7.05
CA PRO A 94 -6.71 12.40 8.13
C PRO A 94 -8.14 11.86 7.96
N GLU A 95 -9.08 12.70 7.53
CA GLU A 95 -10.48 12.37 7.30
C GLU A 95 -10.64 11.41 6.11
N GLU A 96 -9.93 11.67 5.00
CA GLU A 96 -9.93 10.79 3.83
C GLU A 96 -9.36 9.41 4.16
N ARG A 97 -8.28 9.36 4.96
CA ARG A 97 -7.71 8.09 5.44
C ARG A 97 -8.68 7.35 6.35
N GLN A 98 -9.40 8.08 7.20
CA GLN A 98 -10.39 7.49 8.10
C GLN A 98 -11.56 6.90 7.31
N LEU A 99 -12.13 7.66 6.38
CA LEU A 99 -13.18 7.19 5.48
C LEU A 99 -12.72 5.97 4.68
N LEU A 100 -11.51 6.00 4.12
CA LEU A 100 -10.94 4.86 3.39
C LEU A 100 -10.85 3.61 4.30
N ARG A 101 -10.41 3.78 5.55
CA ARG A 101 -10.31 2.70 6.53
C ARG A 101 -11.68 2.11 6.87
N GLU A 102 -12.69 2.96 7.07
CA GLU A 102 -14.06 2.55 7.36
C GLU A 102 -14.65 1.76 6.19
N ARG A 103 -14.62 2.32 4.97
CA ARG A 103 -15.13 1.66 3.76
C ARG A 103 -14.42 0.35 3.47
N PHE A 104 -13.10 0.32 3.69
CA PHE A 104 -12.36 -0.92 3.54
C PHE A 104 -12.74 -1.94 4.61
N GLY A 105 -12.94 -1.50 5.86
CA GLY A 105 -13.43 -2.35 6.95
C GLY A 105 -14.80 -2.95 6.65
N GLU A 106 -15.76 -2.13 6.23
CA GLU A 106 -17.09 -2.54 5.76
C GLU A 106 -16.98 -3.57 4.63
N PHE A 107 -16.13 -3.32 3.63
CA PHE A 107 -15.94 -4.27 2.55
C PHE A 107 -15.33 -5.58 3.04
N GLN A 108 -14.37 -5.54 3.97
CA GLN A 108 -13.74 -6.75 4.50
C GLN A 108 -14.69 -7.59 5.35
N SER A 109 -15.65 -6.98 6.05
CA SER A 109 -16.66 -7.69 6.84
C SER A 109 -17.72 -8.38 5.99
N LEU A 110 -17.84 -8.03 4.69
CA LEU A 110 -18.73 -8.76 3.78
C LEU A 110 -18.31 -10.23 3.64
N SER A 111 -19.31 -11.11 3.59
CA SER A 111 -19.09 -12.53 3.33
C SER A 111 -18.46 -12.75 1.94
N PRO A 112 -17.75 -13.86 1.71
CA PRO A 112 -17.20 -14.19 0.39
C PRO A 112 -18.25 -14.16 -0.72
N GLU A 113 -19.46 -14.66 -0.44
CA GLU A 113 -20.60 -14.73 -1.35
C GLU A 113 -21.06 -13.33 -1.72
N ARG A 114 -21.23 -12.45 -0.72
CA ARG A 114 -21.63 -11.05 -0.97
C ARG A 114 -20.56 -10.29 -1.77
N LYS A 115 -19.27 -10.54 -1.50
CA LYS A 115 -18.18 -9.99 -2.31
C LYS A 115 -18.23 -10.53 -3.75
N ALA A 116 -18.53 -11.81 -3.96
CA ALA A 116 -18.65 -12.40 -5.28
C ALA A 116 -19.84 -11.80 -6.07
N GLU A 117 -20.99 -11.65 -5.41
CA GLU A 117 -22.19 -11.05 -5.96
C GLU A 117 -21.95 -9.60 -6.41
N LEU A 118 -21.32 -8.77 -5.57
CA LEU A 118 -20.98 -7.39 -5.93
C LEU A 118 -20.08 -7.33 -7.17
N ARG A 119 -19.08 -8.23 -7.27
CA ARG A 119 -18.23 -8.31 -8.47
C ARG A 119 -19.02 -8.74 -9.69
N GLN A 120 -19.95 -9.67 -9.56
CA GLN A 120 -20.80 -10.11 -10.65
C GLN A 120 -21.70 -8.99 -11.16
N ARG A 121 -22.44 -8.33 -10.26
CA ARG A 121 -23.30 -7.18 -10.60
C ARG A 121 -22.53 -6.09 -11.33
N MET A 122 -21.31 -5.77 -10.87
CA MET A 122 -20.45 -4.80 -11.55
C MET A 122 -20.06 -5.25 -12.96
N ARG A 123 -19.72 -6.53 -13.16
CA ARG A 123 -19.40 -7.07 -14.49
C ARG A 123 -20.59 -7.01 -15.45
N GLU A 124 -21.78 -7.38 -14.97
CA GLU A 124 -23.02 -7.34 -15.75
C GLU A 124 -23.37 -5.90 -16.11
N TYR A 125 -23.31 -4.97 -15.16
CA TYR A 125 -23.51 -3.55 -15.40
C TYR A 125 -22.57 -3.00 -16.48
N LEU A 126 -21.27 -3.28 -16.40
CA LEU A 126 -20.30 -2.82 -17.40
C LEU A 126 -20.43 -3.51 -18.76
N ARG A 127 -21.05 -4.69 -18.82
CA ARG A 127 -21.39 -5.36 -20.07
C ARG A 127 -22.60 -4.69 -20.73
N ALA A 128 -23.62 -4.36 -19.94
CA ALA A 128 -24.82 -3.67 -20.41
C ALA A 128 -24.56 -2.20 -20.81
N HIS A 129 -23.51 -1.58 -20.27
CA HIS A 129 -23.15 -0.17 -20.50
C HIS A 129 -21.74 -0.05 -21.10
N PRO A 130 -21.55 -0.41 -22.40
CA PRO A 130 -20.24 -0.40 -23.05
C PRO A 130 -19.57 0.98 -23.04
N GLU A 131 -20.34 2.06 -23.11
CA GLU A 131 -19.88 3.45 -23.02
C GLU A 131 -19.29 3.78 -21.64
N ARG A 132 -19.88 3.25 -20.56
CA ARG A 132 -19.30 3.39 -19.20
C ARG A 132 -17.98 2.63 -19.09
N ARG A 133 -17.92 1.43 -19.67
CA ARG A 133 -16.68 0.65 -19.72
C ARG A 133 -15.60 1.39 -20.52
N GLU A 134 -15.96 1.99 -21.66
CA GLU A 134 -15.04 2.78 -22.46
C GLU A 134 -14.56 4.04 -21.76
N GLN A 135 -15.48 4.80 -21.16
CA GLN A 135 -15.16 5.96 -20.34
C GLN A 135 -14.19 5.60 -19.22
N MET A 136 -14.39 4.46 -18.54
CA MET A 136 -13.48 4.00 -17.49
C MET A 136 -12.09 3.64 -18.05
N ARG A 137 -12.03 2.97 -19.21
CA ARG A 137 -10.75 2.66 -19.88
C ARG A 137 -10.01 3.94 -20.28
N GLU A 138 -10.72 4.91 -20.82
CA GLU A 138 -10.15 6.20 -21.21
C GLU A 138 -9.66 7.00 -19.98
N ASN A 139 -10.45 7.07 -18.92
CA ASN A 139 -10.05 7.70 -17.66
C ASN A 139 -8.76 7.07 -17.12
N LEU A 140 -8.66 5.74 -17.17
CA LEU A 140 -7.46 5.03 -16.77
C LEU A 140 -6.25 5.32 -17.69
N ARG A 141 -6.47 5.40 -19.01
CA ARG A 141 -5.44 5.77 -19.98
C ARG A 141 -4.90 7.18 -19.69
N ARG A 142 -5.80 8.16 -19.54
CA ARG A 142 -5.44 9.55 -19.19
C ARG A 142 -4.69 9.59 -17.86
N TRP A 143 -5.20 8.90 -16.84
CA TRP A 143 -4.54 8.85 -15.53
C TRP A 143 -3.11 8.29 -15.60
N ARG A 144 -2.87 7.25 -16.42
CA ARG A 144 -1.53 6.67 -16.61
C ARG A 144 -0.57 7.65 -17.29
N GLN A 145 -1.06 8.52 -18.16
CA GLN A 145 -0.27 9.55 -18.85
C GLN A 145 0.08 10.75 -17.94
N LEU A 146 -0.71 11.01 -16.88
CA LEU A 146 -0.42 12.11 -15.97
C LEU A 146 0.86 11.88 -15.16
N SER A 147 1.67 12.93 -15.02
CA SER A 147 2.81 12.97 -14.10
C SER A 147 2.35 12.85 -12.63
N PRO A 148 3.24 12.48 -11.70
CA PRO A 148 2.90 12.45 -10.27
C PRO A 148 2.36 13.78 -9.73
N GLU A 149 2.83 14.91 -10.26
CA GLU A 149 2.45 16.28 -9.90
C GLU A 149 1.07 16.61 -10.47
N GLN A 150 0.83 16.31 -11.74
CA GLN A 150 -0.50 16.50 -12.37
C GLN A 150 -1.58 15.66 -11.69
N ARG A 151 -1.25 14.42 -11.31
CA ARG A 151 -2.16 13.57 -10.51
C ARG A 151 -2.44 14.18 -9.14
N GLN A 152 -1.49 14.91 -8.57
CA GLN A 152 -1.68 15.56 -7.28
C GLN A 152 -2.58 16.79 -7.41
N GLU A 153 -2.32 17.64 -8.38
CA GLU A 153 -3.15 18.81 -8.67
C GLU A 153 -4.61 18.41 -8.94
N LEU A 154 -4.85 17.36 -9.74
CA LEU A 154 -6.21 16.88 -9.99
C LEU A 154 -6.90 16.42 -8.70
N ARG A 155 -6.17 15.77 -7.79
CA ARG A 155 -6.70 15.38 -6.48
C ARG A 155 -7.06 16.59 -5.63
N ASP A 156 -6.19 17.59 -5.60
CA ASP A 156 -6.41 18.80 -4.80
C ASP A 156 -7.61 19.60 -5.34
N ARG A 157 -7.73 19.74 -6.67
CA ARG A 157 -8.93 20.34 -7.31
C ARG A 157 -10.22 19.59 -6.98
N LEU A 158 -10.20 18.25 -7.01
CA LEU A 158 -11.36 17.43 -6.65
C LEU A 158 -11.71 17.58 -5.16
N ARG A 159 -10.71 17.74 -4.30
CA ARG A 159 -10.89 18.00 -2.87
C ARG A 159 -11.54 19.35 -2.62
N GLU A 160 -11.07 20.41 -3.29
CA GLU A 160 -11.66 21.75 -3.21
C GLU A 160 -13.13 21.75 -3.65
N ARG A 161 -13.44 21.06 -4.75
CA ARG A 161 -14.83 20.91 -5.22
C ARG A 161 -15.74 20.20 -4.23
N ARG A 162 -15.22 19.27 -3.42
CA ARG A 162 -15.99 18.55 -2.39
C ARG A 162 -16.19 19.35 -1.11
N ARG A 163 -15.39 20.40 -0.89
CA ARG A 163 -15.46 21.26 0.30
C ARG A 163 -16.37 22.48 0.09
N ARG A 164 -16.68 22.82 -1.15
CA ARG A 164 -17.72 23.79 -1.54
C ARG A 164 -19.07 23.10 -1.58
#